data_AF-A0AAW6CEN5-F1
#
_entry.id   AF-A0AAW6CEN5-F1
#
_cell.length_a   1.000
_cell.length_b   1.000
_cell.length_c   1.000
_cell.angle_alpha   90.00
_cell.angle_beta   90.00
_cell.angle_gamma   90.00
#
_symmetry.space_group_name_H-M   'P 1'
#
loop_
_entity.id
_entity.type
_entity.pdbx_description
1 polymer ?
#
loop_
_entity_poly.entity_id
_entity_poly.type
_entity_poly.pdbx_seq_one_letter_code
_entity_poly.pdbx_strand_id
1 'polypeptide(L)' 'MKSFRVNHVPWCAPEGLAALVRARSLESAVRKVKEGRDLRLPDGTYYIFEEGRYARGLQITLSPKNVILKNGGK' A
#
# COMPACT_ATOMS: atom_id res chain seq x y z
N MET A 1 -15.70 -10.61 4.38
CA MET A 1 -14.61 -9.67 4.01
C MET A 1 -13.56 -9.70 5.10
N LYS A 2 -12.28 -9.55 4.76
CA LYS A 2 -11.17 -9.58 5.71
C LYS A 2 -10.53 -8.20 5.84
N SER A 3 -9.91 -7.94 6.99
CA SER A 3 -9.18 -6.71 7.28
C SER A 3 -7.68 -6.94 7.06
N PHE A 4 -7.06 -6.05 6.30
CA PHE A 4 -5.63 -6.06 6.04
C PHE A 4 -5.02 -4.80 6.63
N ARG A 5 -3.95 -4.97 7.40
CA ARG A 5 -3.14 -3.89 7.94
C ARG A 5 -2.08 -3.54 6.91
N VAL A 6 -1.94 -2.25 6.66
CA VAL A 6 -0.90 -1.69 5.79
C VAL A 6 -0.02 -0.86 6.69
N ASN A 7 1.19 -1.33 6.96
CA ASN A 7 2.16 -0.64 7.77
C ASN A 7 3.19 0.04 6.87
N HIS A 8 3.56 1.28 7.19
CA HIS A 8 4.67 1.98 6.54
C HIS A 8 5.98 1.62 7.24
N VAL A 9 7.00 1.29 6.45
CA VAL A 9 8.35 0.94 6.92
C VAL A 9 9.33 2.03 6.49
N PRO A 10 9.43 3.15 7.22
CA PRO A 10 10.42 4.18 6.94
C PRO A 10 11.83 3.74 7.34
N TRP A 11 12.85 4.22 6.62
CA TRP A 11 14.25 3.80 6.75
C TRP A 11 14.87 3.99 8.15
N CYS A 12 14.29 4.83 9.01
CA CYS A 12 14.78 5.09 10.37
C CYS A 12 13.65 5.29 11.39
N ALA A 13 12.46 4.74 11.17
CA ALA A 13 11.38 4.87 12.13
C ALA A 13 10.63 3.54 12.35
N PRO A 14 10.02 3.36 13.53
CA PRO A 14 9.23 2.17 13.82
C PRO A 14 8.08 2.02 12.83
N GLU A 15 7.73 0.77 12.54
CA GLU A 15 6.61 0.45 11.66
C GLU A 15 5.33 1.08 12.19
N GLY A 16 4.72 1.94 11.37
CA GLY A 16 3.49 2.66 11.71
C GLY A 16 2.32 2.11 10.91
N LEU A 17 1.16 1.91 11.54
CA LEU A 17 -0.06 1.60 10.82
C LEU A 17 -0.39 2.79 9.90
N ALA A 18 -0.24 2.59 8.59
CA ALA A 18 -0.55 3.58 7.58
C ALA A 18 -2.03 3.52 7.17
N ALA A 19 -2.59 2.32 7.09
CA ALA A 19 -4.01 2.14 6.77
C ALA A 19 -4.57 0.76 7.12
N LEU A 20 -5.90 0.69 7.15
CA LEU A 20 -6.68 -0.54 7.23
C LEU A 20 -7.51 -0.72 5.95
N VAL A 21 -7.30 -1.83 5.26
CA VAL A 21 -7.96 -2.12 3.98
C VAL A 21 -8.86 -3.33 4.12
N ARG A 22 -10.16 -3.17 3.83
CA ARG A 22 -11.10 -4.30 3.75
C ARG A 22 -11.09 -4.87 2.34
N ALA A 23 -10.70 -6.14 2.21
CA ALA A 23 -10.59 -6.85 0.94
C ALA A 23 -10.99 -8.33 1.07
N ARG A 24 -11.19 -9.00 -0.07
CA ARG A 24 -11.46 -10.45 -0.13
C ARG A 24 -10.20 -11.29 0.03
N SER A 25 -9.06 -10.77 -0.40
CA SER A 25 -7.75 -11.44 -0.40
C SER A 25 -6.62 -10.41 -0.27
N LEU A 26 -5.40 -10.88 0.04
CA LEU A 26 -4.20 -10.06 0.15
C LEU A 26 -3.89 -9.32 -1.17
N GLU A 27 -3.99 -10.01 -2.31
CA GLU A 27 -3.86 -9.38 -3.64
C GLU A 27 -4.87 -8.26 -3.86
N SER A 28 -6.14 -8.46 -3.47
CA SER A 28 -7.15 -7.39 -3.58
C SER A 28 -6.82 -6.19 -2.70
N ALA A 29 -6.24 -6.41 -1.50
CA ALA A 29 -5.79 -5.33 -0.63
C ALA A 29 -4.62 -4.58 -1.26
N VAL A 30 -3.61 -5.29 -1.76
CA VAL A 30 -2.45 -4.73 -2.47
C VAL A 30 -2.91 -3.90 -3.66
N ARG A 31 -3.83 -4.41 -4.47
CA ARG A 31 -4.34 -3.69 -5.63
C ARG A 31 -5.06 -2.40 -5.23
N LYS A 32 -5.90 -2.43 -4.19
CA LYS A 32 -6.53 -1.21 -3.65
C LYS A 32 -5.50 -0.17 -3.21
N VAL A 33 -4.44 -0.61 -2.53
CA VAL A 33 -3.36 0.27 -2.07
C VAL A 33 -2.57 0.85 -3.25
N LYS A 34 -2.21 0.04 -4.25
CA LYS A 34 -1.45 0.49 -5.43
C LYS A 34 -2.28 1.37 -6.38
N GLU A 35 -3.56 1.07 -6.56
CA GLU A 35 -4.42 1.85 -7.47
C GLU A 35 -4.74 3.24 -6.89
N GLY A 36 -4.72 3.38 -5.56
CA GLY A 36 -4.87 4.66 -4.88
C GLY A 36 -6.27 5.27 -4.98
N ARG A 37 -7.29 4.47 -5.35
CA ARG A 37 -8.67 4.95 -5.55
C ARG A 37 -9.37 5.30 -4.24
N ASP A 38 -9.23 4.45 -3.22
CA ASP A 38 -9.84 4.64 -1.89
C ASP A 38 -8.85 5.15 -0.84
N LEU A 39 -7.55 4.97 -1.07
CA LEU A 39 -6.52 5.22 -0.08
C LEU A 39 -5.26 5.72 -0.77
N ARG A 40 -4.90 6.97 -0.50
CA ARG A 40 -3.74 7.62 -1.11
C ARG A 40 -2.61 7.64 -0.10
N LEU A 41 -1.75 6.63 -0.17
CA LEU A 41 -0.55 6.53 0.66
C LEU A 41 0.63 7.24 -0.01
N PRO A 42 1.54 7.86 0.75
CA PRO A 42 2.76 8.46 0.21
C PRO A 42 3.68 7.40 -0.39
N ASP A 43 4.64 7.85 -1.19
CA ASP A 43 5.65 6.95 -1.74
C ASP A 43 6.51 6.37 -0.62
N GLY A 44 6.82 5.09 -0.72
CA GLY A 44 7.53 4.37 0.32
C GLY A 44 7.32 2.87 0.28
N THR A 45 7.97 2.19 1.21
CA THR A 45 7.84 0.75 1.41
C THR A 45 6.77 0.47 2.45
N TYR A 46 5.87 -0.44 2.11
CA TYR A 46 4.77 -0.83 2.97
C TYR A 46 4.73 -2.34 3.14
N TYR A 47 4.32 -2.78 4.33
CA TYR A 47 4.07 -4.18 4.63
C TYR A 47 2.57 -4.39 4.80
N ILE A 48 2.00 -5.32 4.03
CA ILE A 48 0.56 -5.61 4.04
C ILE A 48 0.34 -7.01 4.57
N PHE A 49 -0.49 -7.17 5.60
CA PHE A 49 -0.80 -8.48 6.17
C PHE A 49 -2.23 -8.55 6.69
N GLU A 50 -2.77 -9.75 6.78
CA GLU A 50 -4.11 -10.00 7.35
C GLU A 50 -4.07 -9.72 8.86
N GLU A 51 -5.07 -9.00 9.38
CA GLU A 51 -5.16 -8.74 10.81
C GLU A 51 -5.24 -10.06 11.60
N GLY A 52 -4.36 -10.23 12.59
CA GLY A 52 -4.21 -11.48 13.34
C GLY A 52 -3.34 -12.54 12.65
N ARG A 53 -2.79 -12.28 11.45
CA ARG A 53 -1.97 -13.21 10.67
C ARG A 53 -0.73 -12.55 10.07
N TYR A 54 0.17 -12.14 10.96
CA TYR A 54 1.41 -11.42 10.65
C TYR A 54 2.43 -12.22 9.80
N ALA A 55 2.40 -13.55 9.86
CA ALA A 55 3.37 -14.42 9.16
C ALA A 55 3.17 -14.51 7.63
N ARG A 56 2.03 -14.05 7.10
CA ARG A 56 1.72 -14.12 5.65
C ARG A 56 1.64 -12.73 5.01
N GLY A 57 2.45 -11.79 5.50
CA GLY A 57 2.51 -10.45 4.94
C GLY A 57 3.25 -10.38 3.61
N LEU A 58 2.96 -9.33 2.85
CA LEU A 58 3.60 -9.00 1.59
C LEU A 58 4.17 -7.59 1.68
N GLN A 59 5.44 -7.45 1.36
CA GLN A 59 6.06 -6.14 1.18
C GLN A 59 5.70 -5.60 -0.21
N ILE A 60 5.31 -4.33 -0.27
CA ILE A 60 5.12 -3.59 -1.51
C ILE A 60 5.88 -2.28 -1.46
N THR A 61 6.26 -1.77 -2.62
CA THR A 61 6.81 -0.42 -2.76
C THR A 61 5.84 0.41 -3.58
N LEU A 62 5.38 1.51 -3.01
CA LEU A 62 4.68 2.56 -3.71
C LEU A 62 5.74 3.52 -4.20
N SER A 63 6.10 3.38 -5.48
CA SER A 63 6.85 4.40 -6.18
C SER A 63 5.89 5.48 -6.65
N PRO A 64 6.35 6.72 -6.83
CA PRO A 64 5.55 7.71 -7.53
C PRO A 64 5.14 7.06 -8.84
N LYS A 65 3.83 6.92 -9.07
CA LYS A 65 3.34 6.58 -10.41
C LYS A 65 4.14 7.49 -11.30
N ASN A 66 4.97 6.92 -12.18
CA ASN A 66 5.68 7.66 -13.20
C ASN A 66 4.60 8.50 -13.85
N VAL A 67 4.50 9.77 -13.43
CA VAL A 67 3.65 10.73 -14.08
C VAL A 67 4.44 10.88 -15.35
N ILE A 68 4.08 10.09 -16.35
CA ILE A 68 4.37 10.42 -17.73
C ILE A 68 3.65 11.76 -17.86
N LEU A 69 4.40 12.83 -17.57
CA LEU A 69 4.09 14.16 -18.04
C LEU A 69 4.12 13.98 -19.54
N LYS A 70 2.98 13.61 -20.13
CA LYS A 70 2.72 13.96 -21.51
C LYS A 70 2.80 15.48 -21.49
N ASN A 71 3.98 16.01 -21.79
CA ASN A 71 4.15 17.40 -22.17
C ASN A 71 3.14 17.58 -23.30
N GLY A 72 2.03 18.22 -22.95
CA GLY A 72 1.01 18.59 -23.90
C GLY A 72 1.69 19.52 -24.88
N GLY A 73 1.73 19.09 -26.13
CA GLY A 73 2.13 19.96 -27.21
C GLY A 73 1.32 21.25 -27.17
N LYS A 74 2.02 22.34 -27.39
CA LYS A 74 1.47 23.49 -28.08
C LYS A 74 2.59 24.17 -28.85
#